data_AF-A0A660UUU6-F1
#
_entry.id   AF-A0A660UUU6-F1
#
_cell.length_a   1.000
_cell.length_b   1.000
_cell.length_c   1.000
_cell.angle_alpha   90.00
_cell.angle_beta   90.00
_cell.angle_gamma   90.00
#
_symmetry.space_group_name_H-M   'P 1'
#
loop_
_entity.id
_entity.type
_entity.pdbx_description
1 polymer ?
#
loop_
_entity_poly.entity_id
_entity_poly.type
_entity_poly.pdbx_seq_one_letter_code
_entity_poly.pdbx_strand_id
1 'polypeptide(L)'
;ALRLGAVYAGCDDALSKILTDYSDALGIAYQIRDDIEEFFERKGADGIKALKPSLLLALAHERAVNIASVADRMQSVFIEQGILRAASDMMELYKSRALSCLGQLTNPDLKGLLRRVISKIFNEIDVMGCCNDYKAGHDRRGGEGPSSTD
;
A
#
# COMPACT_ATOMS: atom_id res chain seq x y z
N ALA A 1 12.53 1.92 18.63
CA ALA A 1 13.65 2.87 18.42
C ALA A 1 13.29 4.32 18.79
N LEU A 2 12.25 4.94 18.20
CA LEU A 2 11.93 6.36 18.43
C LEU A 2 11.56 6.72 19.88
N ARG A 3 10.80 5.86 20.59
CA ARG A 3 10.48 6.07 22.01
C ARG A 3 11.72 6.08 22.91
N LEU A 4 12.76 5.30 22.58
CA LEU A 4 14.00 5.26 23.35
C LEU A 4 14.77 6.60 23.27
N GLY A 5 14.80 7.22 22.08
CA GLY A 5 15.40 8.54 21.88
C GLY A 5 14.63 9.67 22.55
N ALA A 6 13.29 9.60 22.56
CA ALA A 6 12.44 10.61 23.23
C ALA A 6 12.56 10.55 24.76
N VAL A 7 12.57 9.34 25.34
CA VAL A 7 12.78 9.16 26.78
C VAL A 7 14.16 9.65 27.21
N TYR A 8 15.20 9.40 26.40
CA TYR A 8 16.57 9.85 26.68
C TYR A 8 16.72 11.39 26.62
N ALA A 9 15.87 12.08 25.86
CA ALA A 9 15.89 13.54 25.70
C ALA A 9 15.02 14.31 26.72
N GLY A 10 14.37 13.61 27.68
CA GLY A 10 13.49 14.25 28.67
C GLY A 10 12.19 14.81 28.08
N CYS A 11 11.67 14.18 27.01
CA CYS A 11 10.47 14.64 26.32
C CYS A 11 9.20 14.61 27.20
N ASP A 12 8.31 15.57 26.98
CA ASP A 12 7.00 15.62 27.62
C ASP A 12 6.04 14.52 27.11
N ASP A 13 4.97 14.28 27.88
CA ASP A 13 3.97 13.24 27.58
C ASP A 13 3.25 13.49 26.24
N ALA A 14 3.10 14.76 25.85
CA ALA A 14 2.45 15.15 24.60
C ALA A 14 3.27 14.70 23.39
N LEU A 15 4.58 14.96 23.39
CA LEU A 15 5.50 14.49 22.36
C LEU A 15 5.57 12.96 22.33
N SER A 16 5.62 12.31 23.49
CA SER A 16 5.60 10.85 23.60
C SER A 16 4.35 10.25 22.95
N LYS A 17 3.18 10.85 23.17
CA LYS A 17 1.93 10.44 22.53
C LYS A 17 1.96 10.62 21.01
N ILE A 18 2.40 11.78 20.52
CA ILE A 18 2.50 12.05 19.08
C ILE A 18 3.42 11.02 18.40
N LEU A 19 4.57 10.71 19.01
CA LEU A 19 5.51 9.73 18.48
C LEU A 19 4.97 8.30 18.53
N THR A 20 4.13 7.98 19.53
CA THR A 20 3.45 6.68 19.62
C THR A 20 2.43 6.54 18.50
N ASP A 21 1.51 7.49 18.37
CA ASP A 21 0.48 7.49 17.31
C ASP A 21 1.10 7.45 15.90
N TYR A 22 2.20 8.19 15.71
CA TYR A 22 3.00 8.16 14.50
C TYR A 22 3.60 6.77 14.23
N SER A 23 4.24 6.17 15.23
CA SER A 23 4.92 4.88 15.09
C SER A 23 3.92 3.75 14.83
N ASP A 24 2.75 3.80 15.48
CA ASP A 24 1.69 2.81 15.30
C ASP A 24 1.12 2.88 13.88
N ALA A 25 0.76 4.08 13.41
CA ALA A 25 0.27 4.25 12.05
C ALA A 25 1.32 3.84 10.99
N LEU A 26 2.57 4.22 11.20
CA LEU A 26 3.67 3.82 10.32
C LEU A 26 3.87 2.30 10.32
N GLY A 27 3.87 1.67 11.49
CA GLY A 27 4.03 0.22 11.64
C GLY A 27 2.93 -0.58 10.95
N ILE A 28 1.68 -0.11 11.03
CA ILE A 28 0.56 -0.74 10.31
C ILE A 28 0.77 -0.62 8.80
N ALA A 29 1.10 0.56 8.28
CA ALA A 29 1.35 0.74 6.84
C ALA A 29 2.48 -0.18 6.34
N TYR A 30 3.54 -0.33 7.12
CA TYR A 30 4.63 -1.26 6.85
C TYR A 30 4.19 -2.71 6.77
N GLN A 31 3.45 -3.19 7.78
CA GLN A 31 3.00 -4.58 7.80
C GLN A 31 2.10 -4.89 6.60
N ILE A 32 1.26 -3.93 6.19
CA ILE A 32 0.41 -4.09 4.99
C ILE A 32 1.27 -4.21 3.73
N ARG A 33 2.32 -3.39 3.61
CA ARG A 33 3.25 -3.48 2.48
C ARG A 33 3.96 -4.83 2.45
N ASP A 34 4.48 -5.27 3.59
CA ASP A 34 5.17 -6.56 3.70
C ASP A 34 4.20 -7.73 3.37
N ASP A 35 2.92 -7.65 3.78
CA ASP A 35 1.88 -8.62 3.38
C ASP A 35 1.64 -8.64 1.85
N ILE A 36 1.71 -7.47 1.19
CA ILE A 36 1.58 -7.34 -0.28
C ILE A 36 2.82 -7.92 -0.98
N GLU A 37 4.02 -7.60 -0.50
CA GLU A 37 5.28 -8.12 -1.05
C GLU A 37 5.33 -9.65 -0.92
N GLU A 38 5.05 -10.18 0.28
CA GLU A 38 5.01 -11.64 0.54
C GLU A 38 3.98 -12.34 -0.36
N PHE A 39 2.87 -11.69 -0.71
CA PHE A 39 1.87 -12.25 -1.61
C PHE A 39 2.39 -12.42 -3.04
N PHE A 40 3.18 -11.48 -3.56
CA PHE A 40 3.75 -11.58 -4.90
C PHE A 40 4.89 -12.60 -4.99
N GLU A 41 5.61 -12.83 -3.89
CA GLU A 41 6.65 -13.85 -3.80
C GLU A 41 6.09 -15.28 -3.85
N ARG A 42 4.83 -15.47 -3.49
CA ARG A 42 4.14 -16.77 -3.49
C ARG A 42 3.65 -17.14 -4.87
N LYS A 43 4.02 -18.34 -5.35
CA LYS A 43 3.56 -18.91 -6.63
C LYS A 43 3.11 -20.37 -6.47
N GLY A 44 2.07 -20.74 -7.21
CA GLY A 44 1.58 -22.11 -7.32
C GLY A 44 0.90 -22.67 -6.06
N ALA A 45 0.46 -23.93 -6.14
CA ALA A 45 -0.31 -24.62 -5.09
C ALA A 45 0.43 -24.76 -3.75
N ASP A 46 1.77 -24.81 -3.75
CA ASP A 46 2.57 -24.85 -2.51
C ASP A 46 2.53 -23.53 -1.74
N GLY A 47 2.33 -22.41 -2.45
CA GLY A 47 2.14 -21.09 -1.84
C GLY A 47 0.93 -21.01 -0.91
N ILE A 48 -0.08 -21.87 -1.12
CA ILE A 48 -1.32 -21.92 -0.34
C ILE A 48 -1.13 -22.61 1.00
N LYS A 49 -0.39 -23.72 1.00
CA LYS A 49 -0.10 -24.46 2.25
C LYS A 49 0.76 -23.65 3.20
N ALA A 50 1.57 -22.74 2.65
CA ALA A 50 2.38 -21.82 3.43
C ALA A 50 1.64 -20.53 3.82
N LEU A 51 0.35 -20.36 3.47
CA LEU A 51 -0.38 -19.10 3.72
C LEU A 51 -0.45 -18.83 5.22
N LYS A 52 0.28 -17.81 5.65
CA LYS A 52 0.12 -17.23 6.98
C LYS A 52 -1.14 -16.37 6.99
N PRO A 53 -1.81 -16.22 8.14
CA PRO A 53 -2.83 -15.19 8.28
C PRO A 53 -2.25 -13.83 7.90
N SER A 54 -2.86 -13.15 6.93
CA SER A 54 -2.46 -11.83 6.43
C SER A 54 -3.68 -10.98 6.11
N LEU A 55 -3.49 -9.66 5.97
CA LEU A 55 -4.58 -8.74 5.62
C LEU A 55 -5.27 -9.16 4.31
N LEU A 56 -4.50 -9.62 3.32
CA LEU A 56 -5.03 -10.02 2.01
C LEU A 56 -5.98 -11.21 2.09
N LEU A 57 -5.72 -12.17 2.99
CA LEU A 57 -6.64 -13.28 3.23
C LEU A 57 -7.92 -12.84 3.93
N ALA A 58 -7.82 -11.90 4.88
CA ALA A 58 -9.00 -11.35 5.54
C ALA A 58 -9.90 -10.62 4.53
N LEU A 59 -9.32 -9.79 3.66
CA LEU A 59 -10.03 -9.10 2.59
C LEU A 59 -10.60 -10.08 1.54
N ALA A 60 -9.88 -11.15 1.22
CA ALA A 60 -10.37 -12.18 0.32
C ALA A 60 -11.58 -12.92 0.90
N HIS A 61 -11.53 -13.24 2.20
CA HIS A 61 -12.63 -13.83 2.93
C HIS A 61 -13.85 -12.91 2.97
N GLU A 62 -13.65 -11.61 3.24
CA GLU A 62 -14.71 -10.59 3.19
C GLU A 62 -15.40 -10.52 1.82
N ARG A 63 -14.65 -10.75 0.73
CA ARG A 63 -15.17 -10.81 -0.65
C ARG A 63 -15.63 -12.21 -1.09
N ALA A 64 -15.74 -13.15 -0.17
CA ALA A 64 -16.14 -14.53 -0.43
C ALA A 64 -15.28 -15.27 -1.49
N VAL A 65 -13.99 -14.92 -1.61
CA VAL A 65 -13.06 -15.61 -2.50
C VAL A 65 -12.65 -16.95 -1.90
N ASN A 66 -12.97 -18.04 -2.60
CA ASN A 66 -12.50 -19.37 -2.21
C ASN A 66 -11.06 -19.61 -2.69
N ILE A 67 -10.11 -19.35 -1.80
CA ILE A 67 -8.66 -19.46 -2.04
C ILE A 67 -8.25 -20.83 -2.60
N ALA A 68 -8.84 -21.91 -2.10
CA ALA A 68 -8.52 -23.27 -2.55
C ALA A 68 -8.93 -23.50 -4.01
N SER A 69 -10.03 -22.90 -4.46
CA SER A 69 -10.49 -23.01 -5.86
C SER A 69 -9.71 -22.12 -6.84
N VAL A 70 -9.04 -21.08 -6.36
CA VAL A 70 -8.33 -20.11 -7.19
C VAL A 70 -6.81 -20.23 -7.06
N ALA A 71 -6.34 -21.33 -6.50
CA ALA A 71 -4.95 -21.63 -6.22
C ALA A 71 -3.93 -21.13 -7.26
N ASP A 72 -4.07 -21.64 -8.48
CA ASP A 72 -3.14 -21.37 -9.58
C ASP A 72 -3.35 -19.99 -10.23
N ARG A 73 -4.47 -19.34 -9.90
CA ARG A 73 -4.87 -18.02 -10.42
C ARG A 73 -5.01 -16.99 -9.31
N MET A 74 -4.40 -17.22 -8.15
CA MET A 74 -4.67 -16.44 -6.95
C MET A 74 -4.34 -14.97 -7.16
N GLN A 75 -3.19 -14.67 -7.77
CA GLN A 75 -2.77 -13.31 -8.04
C GLN A 75 -3.75 -12.57 -8.97
N SER A 76 -4.18 -13.20 -10.07
CA SER A 76 -5.14 -12.57 -10.99
C SER A 76 -6.50 -12.38 -10.34
N VAL A 77 -7.01 -13.37 -9.60
CA VAL A 77 -8.28 -13.23 -8.88
C VAL A 77 -8.20 -12.13 -7.83
N PHE A 78 -7.09 -12.00 -7.09
CA PHE A 78 -6.95 -10.95 -6.07
C PHE A 78 -6.89 -9.54 -6.67
N ILE A 79 -6.29 -9.40 -7.85
CA ILE A 79 -6.28 -8.14 -8.61
C ILE A 79 -7.70 -7.84 -9.14
N GLU A 80 -8.33 -8.79 -9.83
CA GLU A 80 -9.66 -8.66 -10.43
C GLU A 80 -10.73 -8.35 -9.37
N GLN A 81 -10.64 -9.02 -8.22
CA GLN A 81 -11.51 -8.80 -7.08
C GLN A 81 -11.11 -7.57 -6.28
N GLY A 82 -10.16 -6.74 -6.71
CA GLY A 82 -9.80 -5.48 -6.06
C GLY A 82 -9.25 -5.61 -4.63
N ILE A 83 -8.74 -6.79 -4.25
CA ILE A 83 -8.21 -7.07 -2.91
C ILE A 83 -6.89 -6.34 -2.71
N LEU A 84 -5.97 -6.46 -3.69
CA LEU A 84 -4.69 -5.74 -3.63
C LEU A 84 -4.90 -4.23 -3.58
N ARG A 85 -5.83 -3.71 -4.38
CA ARG A 85 -6.17 -2.29 -4.36
C ARG A 85 -6.66 -1.84 -2.99
N ALA A 86 -7.57 -2.59 -2.36
CA ALA A 86 -8.05 -2.26 -1.02
C ALA A 86 -6.94 -2.27 0.04
N ALA A 87 -5.99 -3.22 -0.05
CA ALA A 87 -4.84 -3.25 0.85
C ALA A 87 -3.90 -2.04 0.60
N SER A 88 -3.62 -1.71 -0.66
CA SER A 88 -2.82 -0.52 -1.02
C SER A 88 -3.49 0.78 -0.55
N ASP A 89 -4.79 0.92 -0.74
CA ASP A 89 -5.56 2.09 -0.26
C ASP A 89 -5.48 2.20 1.27
N MET A 90 -5.53 1.06 1.99
CA MET A 90 -5.38 1.03 3.44
C MET A 90 -3.96 1.39 3.88
N MET A 91 -2.93 0.89 3.20
CA MET A 91 -1.53 1.27 3.43
C MET A 91 -1.35 2.79 3.29
N GLU A 92 -1.86 3.37 2.21
CA GLU A 92 -1.80 4.81 1.95
C GLU A 92 -2.55 5.63 3.00
N LEU A 93 -3.69 5.15 3.46
CA LEU A 93 -4.43 5.76 4.57
C LEU A 93 -3.58 5.83 5.85
N TYR A 94 -2.91 4.73 6.22
CA TYR A 94 -2.06 4.70 7.42
C TYR A 94 -0.77 5.52 7.24
N LYS A 95 -0.19 5.55 6.04
CA LYS A 95 0.93 6.45 5.71
C LYS A 95 0.52 7.92 5.89
N SER A 96 -0.64 8.29 5.37
CA SER A 96 -1.21 9.64 5.54
C SER A 96 -1.46 9.95 7.01
N ARG A 97 -2.03 9.02 7.78
CA ARG A 97 -2.24 9.15 9.23
C ARG A 97 -0.93 9.41 9.97
N ALA A 98 0.13 8.68 9.66
CA ALA A 98 1.45 8.92 10.26
C ALA A 98 1.95 10.35 9.95
N LEU A 99 1.83 10.82 8.70
CA LEU A 99 2.19 12.20 8.34
C LEU A 99 1.34 13.25 9.05
N SER A 100 0.05 12.99 9.27
CA SER A 100 -0.85 13.86 10.03
C SER A 100 -0.45 13.99 11.50
N CYS A 101 0.01 12.92 12.16
CA CYS A 101 0.53 12.97 13.53
C CYS A 101 1.69 13.98 13.66
N LEU A 102 2.57 14.03 12.66
CA LEU A 102 3.68 15.00 12.63
C LEU A 102 3.23 16.45 12.50
N GLY A 103 1.97 16.71 12.13
CA GLY A 103 1.39 18.05 12.09
C GLY A 103 1.44 18.76 13.44
N GLN A 104 1.30 18.00 14.52
CA GLN A 104 1.23 18.48 15.91
C GLN A 104 2.61 18.76 16.53
N LEU A 105 3.70 18.40 15.83
CA LEU A 105 5.06 18.67 16.29
C LEU A 105 5.40 20.16 16.14
N THR A 106 5.88 20.75 17.24
CA THR A 106 6.39 22.12 17.28
C THR A 106 7.85 22.21 16.81
N ASN A 107 8.65 21.15 17.04
CA ASN A 107 10.04 21.09 16.60
C ASN A 107 10.12 20.83 15.07
N PRO A 108 10.55 21.81 14.25
CA PRO A 108 10.56 21.69 12.80
C PRO A 108 11.61 20.68 12.30
N ASP A 109 12.74 20.54 12.99
CA ASP A 109 13.83 19.63 12.62
C ASP A 109 13.40 18.18 12.81
N LEU A 110 12.78 17.85 13.95
CA LEU A 110 12.23 16.53 14.22
C LEU A 110 11.13 16.17 13.22
N LYS A 111 10.22 17.11 12.96
CA LYS A 111 9.16 16.95 11.95
C LYS A 111 9.75 16.68 10.56
N GLY A 112 10.77 17.43 10.16
CA GLY A 112 11.47 17.24 8.89
C GLY A 112 12.19 15.89 8.81
N LEU A 113 12.85 15.48 9.89
CA LEU A 113 13.52 14.18 9.98
C LEU A 113 12.53 13.02 9.84
N LEU A 114 11.43 13.04 10.59
CA LEU A 114 10.42 11.97 10.55
C LEU A 114 9.71 11.89 9.20
N ARG A 115 9.45 13.03 8.54
CA ARG A 115 8.95 13.04 7.14
C ARG A 115 9.91 12.37 6.18
N ARG A 116 11.21 12.67 6.26
CA ARG A 116 12.23 12.03 5.43
C ARG A 116 12.32 10.52 5.69
N VAL A 117 12.16 10.09 6.93
CA VAL A 117 12.12 8.66 7.29
C VAL A 117 10.99 7.98 6.53
N ILE A 118 9.74 8.46 6.61
CA ILE A 118 8.62 7.89 5.82
C ILE A 118 8.94 7.87 4.33
N SER A 119 9.46 8.98 3.79
CA SER A 119 9.79 9.03 2.37
C SER A 119 10.82 7.99 1.96
N LYS A 120 11.88 7.75 2.74
CA LYS A 120 12.86 6.71 2.41
C LYS A 120 12.25 5.31 2.40
N ILE A 121 11.46 5.06 3.42
CA ILE A 121 10.80 3.77 3.65
C ILE A 121 9.90 3.36 2.48
N PHE A 122 9.12 4.32 1.97
CA PHE A 122 8.12 4.06 0.93
C PHE A 122 8.59 4.43 -0.47
N ASN A 123 9.57 5.34 -0.64
CA ASN A 123 10.05 5.77 -1.96
C ASN A 123 11.34 5.08 -2.43
N GLU A 124 12.18 4.52 -1.54
CA GLU A 124 13.33 3.69 -1.98
C GLU A 124 12.87 2.30 -2.49
N ILE A 125 11.57 2.00 -2.35
CA ILE A 125 10.93 0.70 -2.67
C ILE A 125 9.81 0.92 -3.71
N ASP A 126 9.94 1.89 -4.60
CA ASP A 126 9.10 1.99 -5.80
C ASP A 126 9.62 1.04 -6.89
N VAL A 127 9.57 -0.27 -6.63
CA VAL A 127 9.73 -1.32 -7.66
C VAL A 127 8.60 -2.34 -7.52
N MET A 128 7.36 -1.87 -7.64
CA MET A 128 6.23 -2.68 -8.13
C MET A 128 5.03 -1.73 -8.35
N GLY A 129 5.22 -0.78 -9.26
CA GLY A 129 4.11 -0.08 -9.90
C GLY A 129 3.28 -1.10 -10.68
N CYS A 130 2.36 -1.77 -9.99
CA CYS A 130 1.46 -2.72 -10.60
C CYS A 130 0.45 -1.96 -11.47
N CYS A 131 0.40 -2.41 -12.72
CA CYS A 131 -0.66 -2.23 -13.70
C CYS A 131 -0.66 -0.90 -14.47
N ASN A 132 0.21 -0.90 -15.48
CA ASN A 132 -0.07 -0.47 -16.86
C ASN A 132 -1.56 -0.17 -17.11
N ASP A 133 -1.81 1.06 -17.55
CA ASP A 133 -3.06 1.50 -18.14
C ASP A 133 -3.51 0.51 -19.21
N TYR A 134 -4.59 -0.22 -18.93
CA TYR A 134 -5.28 -1.02 -19.92
C TYR A 134 -5.75 -0.08 -21.03
N LYS A 135 -5.18 -0.28 -22.22
CA LYS A 135 -5.58 0.33 -23.49
C LYS A 135 -7.11 0.22 -23.67
N ALA A 136 -7.84 1.29 -23.40
CA ALA A 136 -9.07 1.60 -24.13
C ALA A 136 -8.59 2.10 -25.50
N GLY A 137 -8.79 1.38 -26.60
CA GLY A 137 -10.09 0.97 -27.09
C GLY A 137 -10.09 1.46 -28.54
N HIS A 138 -9.85 0.53 -29.45
CA HIS A 138 -9.76 0.71 -30.88
C HIS A 138 -11.11 1.25 -31.41
N ASP A 139 -11.22 2.55 -31.70
CA ASP A 139 -12.43 3.10 -32.32
C ASP A 139 -12.28 3.09 -33.85
N ARG A 140 -12.82 2.03 -34.47
CA ARG A 140 -13.10 1.99 -35.90
C ARG A 140 -14.43 2.72 -36.14
N ARG A 141 -14.37 3.96 -36.62
CA ARG A 141 -15.41 4.62 -37.42
C ARG A 141 -14.66 5.43 -38.49
N GLY A 142 -14.75 5.16 -39.78
CA GLY A 142 -15.98 4.94 -40.53
C GLY A 142 -16.62 6.30 -40.79
N GLY A 143 -16.10 7.04 -41.79
CA GLY A 143 -16.58 8.37 -42.14
C GLY A 143 -16.00 8.83 -43.48
N GLU A 144 -16.77 8.59 -44.54
CA GLU A 144 -16.57 9.09 -45.91
C GLU A 144 -16.68 10.62 -46.00
N GLY A 145 -16.04 11.20 -47.02
CA GLY A 145 -16.39 12.50 -47.61
C GLY A 145 -15.18 13.27 -48.17
N PRO A 146 -15.37 14.16 -49.16
CA PRO A 146 -15.68 13.82 -50.55
C PRO A 146 -14.61 14.30 -51.54
N SER A 147 -14.67 13.76 -52.76
CA SER A 147 -14.04 14.29 -53.96
C SER A 147 -14.48 15.73 -54.25
N SER A 148 -13.55 16.62 -54.58
CA SER A 148 -13.82 17.77 -55.46
C SER A 148 -12.53 18.20 -56.15
N THR A 149 -12.62 18.19 -57.47
CA THR A 149 -11.76 18.76 -58.51
C THR A 149 -11.65 20.28 -58.38
N ASP A 150 -10.43 20.82 -58.54
CA ASP A 150 -10.02 21.60 -59.71
C ASP A 150 -8.50 21.86 -59.67
#